data_AF-A0A9W9JL40-F1
#
_entry.id   AF-A0A9W9JL40-F1
#
_cell.length_a   1.000
_cell.length_b   1.000
_cell.length_c   1.000
_cell.angle_alpha   90.00
_cell.angle_beta   90.00
_cell.angle_gamma   90.00
#
_symmetry.space_group_name_H-M   'P 1'
#
loop_
_entity.id
_entity.type
_entity.pdbx_description
1 polymer ?
#
loop_
_entity_poly.entity_id
_entity_poly.type
_entity_poly.pdbx_seq_one_letter_code
_entity_poly.pdbx_strand_id
1 'polypeptide(L)'
;MPPIRGKRGPELDCLTRAKICELHATNGWGATTIKKMRFPDIPRSTIQYTLTQEAKRQKQESLPRLGAPRKLTEEDQRSILSQFGV
;
A
#
# COMPACT_ATOMS: atom_id res chain seq x y z
N MET A 1 0.18 8.65 20.65
CA MET A 1 1.17 7.55 20.52
C MET A 1 2.04 7.80 19.29
N PRO A 2 3.38 7.81 19.40
CA PRO A 2 4.23 7.85 18.21
C PRO A 2 4.11 6.52 17.44
N PRO A 3 4.23 6.52 16.10
CA PRO A 3 4.14 5.30 15.32
C PRO A 3 5.28 4.32 15.67
N ILE A 4 4.93 3.06 15.90
CA ILE A 4 5.87 1.97 16.18
C ILE A 4 6.79 1.81 14.98
N ARG A 5 8.09 2.10 15.15
CA ARG A 5 9.11 1.86 14.12
C ARG A 5 9.04 0.40 13.68
N GLY A 6 8.76 0.16 12.40
CA GLY A 6 8.88 -1.17 11.78
C GLY A 6 7.58 -1.82 11.28
N LYS A 7 6.39 -1.40 11.72
CA LYS A 7 5.14 -1.87 11.10
C LYS A 7 4.79 -0.95 9.93
N ARG A 8 5.07 -1.41 8.70
CA ARG A 8 4.54 -0.77 7.49
C ARG A 8 3.01 -0.80 7.60
N GLY A 9 2.38 0.36 7.44
CA GLY A 9 0.93 0.45 7.37
C GLY A 9 0.37 -0.36 6.19
N PRO A 10 -0.96 -0.50 6.09
CA PRO A 10 -1.61 -1.14 4.95
C PRO A 10 -1.14 -0.49 3.63
N GLU A 11 -1.15 -1.27 2.55
CA GLU A 11 -0.84 -0.73 1.22
C GLU A 11 -1.84 0.39 0.88
N LEU A 12 -1.37 1.41 0.15
CA LEU A 12 -2.25 2.45 -0.36
C LEU A 12 -3.34 1.85 -1.25
N ASP A 13 -4.54 2.40 -1.16
CA ASP A 13 -5.66 2.03 -2.03
C ASP A 13 -5.33 2.22 -3.52
N CYS A 14 -5.97 1.45 -4.40
CA CYS A 14 -5.73 1.48 -5.85
C CYS A 14 -5.95 2.87 -6.45
N LEU A 15 -7.00 3.60 -6.02
CA LEU A 15 -7.30 4.94 -6.54
C LEU A 15 -6.24 5.95 -6.08
N THR A 16 -5.76 5.81 -4.85
CA THR A 16 -4.70 6.67 -4.31
C THR A 16 -3.39 6.45 -5.07
N ARG A 17 -3.03 5.20 -5.36
CA ARG A 17 -1.85 4.86 -6.17
C ARG A 17 -1.99 5.41 -7.60
N ALA A 18 -3.13 5.19 -8.24
CA ALA A 18 -3.43 5.73 -9.57
C ALA A 18 -3.27 7.25 -9.62
N LYS A 19 -3.83 7.97 -8.62
CA LYS A 19 -3.73 9.43 -8.58
C LYS A 19 -2.31 9.94 -8.36
N ILE A 20 -1.51 9.25 -7.56
CA ILE A 20 -0.08 9.56 -7.40
C ILE A 20 0.66 9.44 -8.74
N CYS A 21 0.41 8.36 -9.49
CA CYS A 21 1.05 8.12 -10.78
C CYS A 21 0.58 9.13 -11.84
N GLU A 22 -0.71 9.47 -11.86
CA GLU A 22 -1.27 10.52 -12.74
C GLU A 22 -0.60 11.88 -12.49
N LEU A 23 -0.51 12.33 -11.23
CA LEU A 23 0.14 13.60 -10.89
C LEU A 23 1.62 13.62 -11.29
N HIS A 24 2.30 12.48 -11.22
CA HIS A 24 3.68 12.37 -11.66
C HIS A 24 3.79 12.46 -13.19
N ALA A 25 2.96 11.71 -13.92
CA ALA A 25 3.01 11.64 -15.38
C ALA A 25 2.50 12.93 -16.05
N THR A 26 1.38 13.49 -15.58
CA THR A 26 0.71 14.63 -16.22
C THR A 26 1.28 15.97 -15.77
N ASN A 27 1.58 16.14 -14.48
CA ASN A 27 2.06 17.41 -13.94
C ASN A 27 3.60 17.46 -13.76
N GLY A 28 4.30 16.34 -13.95
CA GLY A 28 5.75 16.25 -13.71
C GLY A 28 6.13 16.38 -12.23
N TRP A 29 5.19 16.15 -11.31
CA TRP A 29 5.43 16.38 -9.89
C TRP A 29 6.30 15.28 -9.28
N GLY A 30 7.33 15.68 -8.52
CA GLY A 30 8.12 14.77 -7.70
C GLY A 30 7.42 14.41 -6.37
N ALA A 31 7.88 13.35 -5.70
CA ALA A 31 7.27 12.85 -4.46
C ALA A 31 7.13 13.91 -3.35
N THR A 32 8.06 14.86 -3.26
CA THR A 32 8.00 15.99 -2.30
C THR A 32 6.82 16.92 -2.60
N THR A 33 6.62 17.27 -3.87
CA THR A 33 5.53 18.15 -4.30
C THR A 33 4.18 17.46 -4.14
N ILE A 34 4.09 16.19 -4.54
CA ILE A 34 2.87 15.39 -4.39
C ILE A 34 2.45 15.28 -2.92
N LYS A 35 3.39 15.04 -2.00
CA LYS A 35 3.11 15.07 -0.55
C LYS A 35 2.55 16.43 -0.15
N LYS A 36 3.26 17.51 -0.44
CA LYS A 36 2.91 18.85 0.03
C LYS A 36 1.55 19.33 -0.51
N MET A 37 1.27 19.05 -1.79
CA MET A 37 0.13 19.64 -2.48
C MET A 37 -1.14 18.78 -2.45
N ARG A 38 -1.02 17.46 -2.32
CA ARG A 38 -2.18 16.55 -2.44
C ARG A 38 -2.31 15.51 -1.35
N PHE A 39 -1.19 14.99 -0.84
CA PHE A 39 -1.22 13.91 0.14
C PHE A 39 -0.33 14.20 1.36
N PRO A 40 -0.67 15.21 2.18
CA PRO A 40 0.16 15.63 3.32
C PRO A 40 0.31 14.52 4.38
N ASP A 41 -0.71 13.69 4.54
CA ASP A 41 -0.77 12.59 5.50
C ASP A 41 0.00 11.33 5.04
N ILE A 42 0.29 11.22 3.73
CA ILE A 42 1.03 10.09 3.19
C ILE A 42 2.53 10.37 3.32
N PRO A 43 3.32 9.46 3.93
CA PRO A 43 4.76 9.63 4.01
C PRO A 43 5.39 9.77 2.62
N ARG A 44 6.36 10.68 2.49
CA ARG A 44 7.09 10.89 1.22
C ARG A 44 7.71 9.59 0.69
N SER A 45 8.21 8.75 1.60
CA SER A 45 8.79 7.44 1.27
C SER A 45 7.75 6.51 0.65
N THR A 46 6.50 6.52 1.13
CA THR A 46 5.40 5.74 0.55
C THR A 46 5.08 6.23 -0.85
N ILE A 47 5.01 7.55 -1.08
CA ILE A 47 4.77 8.13 -2.41
C ILE A 47 5.90 7.76 -3.37
N GLN A 48 7.15 7.93 -2.94
CA GLN A 48 8.34 7.54 -3.72
C GLN A 48 8.30 6.05 -4.07
N TYR A 49 8.01 5.21 -3.09
CA TYR A 49 7.91 3.77 -3.29
C TYR A 49 6.82 3.43 -4.32
N THR A 50 5.64 4.06 -4.23
CA THR A 50 4.56 3.89 -5.19
C THR A 50 5.00 4.22 -6.61
N LEU A 51 5.66 5.37 -6.82
CA LEU A 51 6.18 5.76 -8.14
C LEU A 51 7.23 4.76 -8.67
N THR A 52 8.11 4.26 -7.80
CA THR A 52 9.12 3.26 -8.19
C THR A 52 8.50 1.90 -8.50
N GLN A 53 7.45 1.49 -7.80
CA GLN A 53 6.76 0.22 -8.06
C GLN A 53 5.84 0.29 -9.29
N GLU A 54 5.41 1.47 -9.73
CA GLU A 54 4.50 1.60 -10.87
C GLU A 54 5.05 0.93 -12.13
N ALA A 55 6.35 1.09 -12.41
CA ALA A 55 7.01 0.42 -13.54
C ALA A 55 6.98 -1.12 -13.44
N LYS A 56 6.77 -1.67 -12.23
CA LYS A 56 6.71 -3.11 -11.96
C LYS A 56 5.27 -3.64 -11.89
N ARG A 57 4.28 -2.77 -11.63
CA ARG A 57 2.87 -3.16 -11.55
C ARG A 57 2.28 -3.21 -12.95
N GLN A 58 2.01 -4.42 -13.45
CA GLN A 58 1.16 -4.57 -14.62
C GLN A 58 -0.29 -4.28 -14.20
N LYS A 59 -1.01 -3.45 -14.98
CA LYS A 59 -2.46 -3.18 -14.79
C LYS A 59 -2.87 -2.64 -13.40
N GLN A 60 -2.00 -1.92 -12.69
CA GLN A 60 -2.27 -1.32 -11.36
C GLN A 60 -2.53 -2.34 -10.22
N GLU A 61 -2.25 -3.62 -10.44
CA GLU A 61 -2.41 -4.65 -9.42
C GLU A 61 -1.31 -4.54 -8.33
N SER A 62 -1.66 -4.84 -7.08
CA SER A 62 -0.64 -4.99 -6.02
C SER A 62 0.24 -6.20 -6.33
N LEU A 63 1.55 -6.05 -6.13
CA LEU A 63 2.45 -7.19 -6.28
C LEU A 63 2.19 -8.21 -5.16
N PRO A 64 2.11 -9.51 -5.46
CA PRO A 64 1.99 -10.54 -4.43
C PRO A 64 3.19 -10.43 -3.48
N ARG A 65 2.93 -10.59 -2.18
CA ARG A 65 4.01 -10.60 -1.18
C ARG A 65 4.91 -11.79 -1.46
N LEU A 66 6.20 -11.54 -1.62
CA LEU A 66 7.19 -12.61 -1.72
C LEU A 66 7.27 -13.36 -0.38
N GLY A 67 7.24 -14.68 -0.45
CA GLY A 67 7.27 -15.59 0.71
C GLY A 67 6.11 -16.58 0.71
N ALA A 68 6.30 -17.70 1.39
CA ALA A 68 5.21 -18.66 1.58
C ALA A 68 4.12 -18.05 2.47
N PRO A 69 2.84 -18.33 2.21
CA PRO A 69 1.77 -18.03 3.16
C PRO A 69 2.11 -18.59 4.55
N ARG A 70 1.82 -17.83 5.61
CA ARG A 70 1.96 -18.36 6.97
C ARG A 70 0.98 -19.53 7.14
N LYS A 71 1.42 -20.63 7.76
CA LYS A 71 0.51 -21.72 8.16
C LYS A 71 -0.57 -21.16 9.09
N LEU A 72 -1.82 -21.46 8.75
CA LEU A 72 -2.98 -21.09 9.55
C LEU A 72 -2.94 -21.85 10.88
N THR A 73 -3.04 -21.13 12.00
CA THR A 73 -3.17 -21.78 13.32
C THR A 73 -4.60 -22.29 13.53
N GLU A 74 -4.81 -23.18 14.49
CA GLU A 74 -6.18 -23.63 14.84
C GLU A 74 -7.06 -22.47 15.33
N GLU A 75 -6.47 -21.46 15.96
CA GLU A 75 -7.15 -20.25 16.43
C GLU A 75 -7.61 -19.38 15.25
N ASP A 76 -6.76 -19.25 14.23
CA ASP A 76 -7.12 -18.56 12.99
C ASP A 76 -8.26 -19.31 12.26
N GLN A 77 -8.21 -20.65 12.23
CA GLN A 77 -9.27 -21.48 11.63
C GLN A 77 -10.61 -21.28 12.34
N ARG A 78 -10.62 -21.36 13.68
CA ARG A 78 -11.84 -21.15 14.48
C ARG A 78 -12.41 -19.74 14.29
N SER A 79 -11.54 -18.73 14.23
CA SER A 79 -11.97 -17.34 14.02
C SER A 79 -12.65 -17.17 12.66
N ILE A 80 -12.05 -17.74 11.60
CA ILE A 80 -12.61 -17.74 10.24
C ILE A 80 -13.96 -18.47 10.22
N LEU A 81 -14.04 -19.69 10.76
CA LEU A 81 -15.28 -20.48 10.79
C LEU A 81 -16.42 -19.77 11.54
N SER A 82 -16.10 -19.15 12.69
CA SER A 82 -17.10 -18.39 13.47
C SER A 82 -17.65 -17.18 12.71
N GLN A 83 -16.85 -16.58 11.83
CA GLN A 83 -17.24 -15.44 11.01
C GLN A 83 -18.21 -15.83 9.88
N PHE A 84 -18.22 -17.10 9.48
CA PHE A 84 -19.14 -17.67 8.49
C PHE A 84 -20.31 -18.45 9.12
N GLY A 85 -20.42 -18.47 10.45
CA GLY A 85 -21.53 -19.11 11.16
C GLY A 85 -21.59 -20.63 10.98
N VAL A 86 -20.43 -21.29 10.90
CA VAL A 86 -20.29 -22.76 10.88
C VAL A 86 -19.54 -23.23 12.11
#